data_AF-A0A528N6Q0-F1
#
_entry.id   AF-A0A528N6Q0-F1
#
_cell.length_a   1.000
_cell.length_b   1.000
_cell.length_c   1.000
_cell.angle_alpha   90.00
_cell.angle_beta   90.00
_cell.angle_gamma   90.00
#
_symmetry.space_group_name_H-M   'P 1'
#
loop_
_entity.id
_entity.type
_entity.pdbx_description
1 polymer ?
#
loop_
_entity_poly.entity_id
_entity_poly.type
_entity_poly.pdbx_seq_one_letter_code
_entity_poly.pdbx_strand_id
1 'polypeptide(L)'
;EEKRFLQCLETYTSREWRDTKGRTPARYTFATLVDPHEELPPSEISSLRYWAKIAEKMGVEIEPITKKDLAKLANYDALFIRETTSISNHTYRFARRAQQEGMPVIDDPLSMIRCTNKVYLNELMTYN
;
A
#
# COMPACT_ATOMS: atom_id res chain seq x y z
N GLU A 1 7.40 -24.78 50.65
CA GLU A 1 7.70 -24.74 49.21
C GLU A 1 6.65 -25.45 48.35
N GLU A 2 6.23 -26.65 48.74
CA GLU A 2 5.21 -27.46 48.05
C GLU A 2 3.90 -26.71 47.75
N LYS A 3 3.32 -26.00 48.72
CA LYS A 3 2.09 -25.21 48.49
C LYS A 3 2.25 -24.15 47.40
N ARG A 4 3.41 -23.49 47.34
CA ARG A 4 3.69 -22.46 46.32
C ARG A 4 3.85 -23.09 44.94
N PHE A 5 4.49 -24.26 44.88
CA PHE A 5 4.63 -25.03 43.65
C PHE A 5 3.26 -25.46 43.10
N LEU A 6 2.40 -26.02 43.94
CA LEU A 6 1.05 -26.45 43.55
C LEU A 6 0.19 -25.28 43.07
N GLN A 7 0.28 -24.13 43.72
CA GLN A 7 -0.48 -22.94 43.34
C GLN A 7 -0.01 -22.34 42.00
N CYS A 8 1.30 -22.33 41.75
CA CYS A 8 1.86 -21.93 40.46
C CYS A 8 1.48 -22.92 39.35
N LEU A 9 1.46 -24.23 39.66
CA LEU A 9 1.09 -25.28 38.72
C LEU A 9 -0.38 -25.15 38.32
N GLU A 10 -1.29 -24.95 39.27
CA GLU A 10 -2.73 -24.74 39.03
C GLU A 10 -2.98 -23.48 38.17
N THR A 11 -2.24 -22.41 38.41
CA THR A 11 -2.31 -21.19 37.59
C THR A 11 -1.81 -21.42 36.16
N TYR A 12 -0.79 -22.26 35.99
CA TYR A 12 -0.21 -22.57 34.68
C TYR A 12 -1.10 -23.53 33.87
N THR A 13 -1.70 -24.52 34.52
CA THR A 13 -2.54 -25.54 33.88
C THR A 13 -3.98 -25.09 33.64
N SER A 14 -4.48 -24.12 34.41
CA SER A 14 -5.79 -23.47 34.18
C SER A 14 -5.82 -22.54 32.96
N ARG A 15 -4.67 -22.35 32.29
CA ARG A 15 -4.58 -21.50 31.11
C ARG A 15 -5.22 -22.21 29.91
N GLU A 16 -6.47 -21.85 29.62
CA GLU A 16 -7.15 -22.31 28.40
C GLU A 16 -6.31 -21.98 27.17
N TRP A 17 -6.21 -22.96 26.27
CA TRP A 17 -5.60 -22.78 24.96
C TRP A 17 -6.48 -21.83 24.14
N ARG A 18 -6.17 -20.54 24.21
CA ARG A 18 -6.84 -19.54 23.37
C ARG A 18 -6.22 -19.62 22.00
N ASP A 19 -7.02 -20.01 21.01
CA ASP A 19 -6.68 -19.72 19.63
C ASP A 19 -6.47 -18.21 19.50
N THR A 20 -5.27 -17.84 19.07
CA THR A 20 -5.01 -16.47 18.63
C THR A 20 -6.07 -16.14 17.59
N LYS A 21 -6.85 -15.06 17.78
CA LYS A 21 -7.81 -14.61 16.76
C LYS A 21 -7.08 -14.57 15.42
N GLY A 22 -7.46 -15.46 14.50
CA GLY A 22 -6.92 -15.47 13.15
C GLY A 22 -7.11 -14.08 12.55
N ARG A 23 -6.07 -13.55 11.90
CA ARG A 23 -6.21 -12.30 11.16
C ARG A 23 -7.29 -12.50 10.10
N THR A 24 -8.30 -11.64 10.09
CA THR A 24 -9.26 -11.61 8.99
C THR A 24 -8.46 -11.33 7.71
N PRO A 25 -8.52 -12.21 6.70
CA PRO A 25 -7.79 -11.98 5.46
C PRO A 25 -8.28 -10.68 4.83
N ALA A 26 -7.35 -9.92 4.24
CA ALA A 26 -7.71 -8.74 3.49
C ALA A 26 -8.58 -9.13 2.29
N ARG A 27 -9.58 -8.31 2.01
CA ARG A 27 -10.51 -8.50 0.90
C ARG A 27 -9.95 -7.95 -0.41
N TYR A 28 -9.09 -6.94 -0.31
CA TYR A 28 -8.44 -6.28 -1.43
C TYR A 28 -6.97 -6.00 -1.12
N THR A 29 -6.18 -5.82 -2.16
CA THR A 29 -4.74 -5.59 -2.11
C THR A 29 -4.35 -4.38 -2.95
N PHE A 30 -3.50 -3.52 -2.39
CA PHE A 30 -2.98 -2.33 -3.05
C PHE A 30 -1.47 -2.48 -3.26
N ALA A 31 -1.06 -2.46 -4.52
CA ALA A 31 0.33 -2.26 -4.88
C ALA A 31 0.68 -0.78 -4.68
N THR A 32 1.67 -0.49 -3.82
CA THR A 32 2.13 0.88 -3.58
C THR A 32 3.53 1.03 -4.11
N LEU A 33 3.68 1.67 -5.27
CA LEU A 33 4.99 1.88 -5.89
C LEU A 33 5.78 2.93 -5.11
N VAL A 34 6.93 2.54 -4.60
CA VAL A 34 7.83 3.40 -3.83
C VAL A 34 9.28 3.21 -4.30
N ASP A 35 10.07 4.27 -4.27
CA ASP A 35 11.52 4.18 -4.33
C ASP A 35 12.12 4.54 -2.96
N PRO A 36 12.67 3.55 -2.22
CA PRO A 36 13.31 3.78 -0.92
C PRO A 36 14.54 4.71 -0.98
N HIS A 37 15.07 4.95 -2.18
CA HIS A 37 16.27 5.76 -2.42
C HIS A 37 15.96 7.13 -3.04
N GLU A 38 14.69 7.47 -3.20
CA GLU A 38 14.29 8.78 -3.70
C GLU A 38 14.60 9.88 -2.67
N GLU A 39 15.29 10.94 -3.09
CA GLU A 39 15.68 12.04 -2.19
C GLU A 39 14.49 12.89 -1.74
N LEU A 40 13.51 13.06 -2.63
CA LEU A 40 12.31 13.88 -2.40
C LEU A 40 11.06 13.04 -2.68
N PRO A 41 10.77 12.02 -1.86
CA PRO A 41 9.63 11.15 -2.09
C PRO A 41 8.34 11.95 -1.86
N PRO A 42 7.28 11.66 -2.61
CA PRO A 42 6.03 12.42 -2.49
C PRO A 42 5.21 12.02 -1.26
N SER A 43 5.76 11.14 -0.40
CA SER A 43 5.17 10.71 0.87
C SER A 43 6.25 10.23 1.83
N GLU A 44 6.13 10.63 3.09
CA GLU A 44 6.98 10.14 4.17
C GLU A 44 6.68 8.68 4.51
N ILE A 45 7.70 7.92 4.91
CA ILE A 45 7.54 6.51 5.33
C ILE A 45 6.54 6.38 6.49
N SER A 46 6.52 7.33 7.41
CA SER A 46 5.57 7.38 8.53
C SER A 46 4.12 7.49 8.05
N SER A 47 3.88 8.28 6.99
CA SER A 47 2.56 8.46 6.38
C SER A 47 2.10 7.18 5.66
N LEU A 48 3.00 6.50 4.94
CA LEU A 48 2.69 5.22 4.29
C LEU A 48 2.33 4.13 5.31
N ARG A 49 3.08 4.05 6.43
CA ARG A 49 2.76 3.13 7.53
C ARG A 49 1.42 3.44 8.18
N TYR A 50 1.13 4.73 8.40
CA TYR A 50 -0.15 5.16 8.96
C TYR A 50 -1.30 4.78 8.02
N TRP A 51 -1.15 5.05 6.72
CA TRP A 51 -2.13 4.67 5.71
C TRP A 51 -2.35 3.15 5.67
N ALA A 52 -1.29 2.34 5.66
CA ALA A 52 -1.40 0.88 5.71
C ALA A 52 -2.17 0.38 6.94
N LYS A 53 -1.95 0.97 8.12
CA LYS A 53 -2.68 0.64 9.35
C LYS A 53 -4.17 0.97 9.26
N ILE A 54 -4.54 2.05 8.56
CA ILE A 54 -5.95 2.43 8.37
C ILE A 54 -6.60 1.54 7.31
N ALA A 55 -5.91 1.27 6.20
CA ALA A 55 -6.35 0.38 5.14
C ALA A 55 -6.60 -1.04 5.66
N GLU A 56 -5.74 -1.56 6.54
CA GLU A 56 -5.91 -2.89 7.16
C GLU A 56 -7.26 -3.00 7.90
N LYS A 57 -7.66 -1.95 8.63
CA LYS A 57 -8.96 -1.89 9.32
C LYS A 57 -10.16 -1.87 8.37
N MET A 58 -9.93 -1.46 7.12
CA MET A 58 -10.93 -1.44 6.06
C MET A 58 -10.91 -2.74 5.23
N GLY A 59 -10.10 -3.73 5.61
CA GLY A 59 -9.97 -4.98 4.88
C GLY A 59 -9.14 -4.85 3.60
N VAL A 60 -8.23 -3.87 3.55
CA VAL A 60 -7.32 -3.65 2.42
C VAL A 60 -5.89 -3.84 2.89
N GLU A 61 -5.17 -4.74 2.24
CA GLU A 61 -3.74 -4.94 2.47
C GLU A 61 -2.93 -4.02 1.56
N ILE A 62 -1.94 -3.33 2.14
CA ILE A 62 -1.05 -2.45 1.41
C ILE A 62 0.30 -3.15 1.27
N GLU A 63 0.72 -3.39 0.03
CA GLU A 63 2.02 -3.97 -0.26
C GLU A 63 2.92 -2.94 -0.96
N PRO A 64 4.05 -2.53 -0.33
CA PRO A 64 5.02 -1.69 -1.00
C PRO A 64 5.75 -2.50 -2.08
N ILE A 65 5.73 -2.00 -3.30
CA ILE A 65 6.41 -2.59 -4.46
C ILE A 65 7.44 -1.62 -5.03
N THR A 66 8.43 -2.16 -5.74
CA THR A 66 9.50 -1.35 -6.35
C THR A 66 9.48 -1.47 -7.87
N LYS A 67 10.35 -0.72 -8.55
CA LYS A 67 10.52 -0.80 -10.02
C LYS A 67 10.77 -2.22 -10.56
N LYS A 68 11.26 -3.15 -9.74
CA LYS A 68 11.55 -4.54 -10.11
C LYS A 68 10.30 -5.42 -10.16
N ASP A 69 9.20 -4.99 -9.55
CA ASP A 69 8.02 -5.81 -9.32
C ASP A 69 6.94 -5.62 -10.39
N LEU A 70 7.27 -5.00 -11.54
CA LEU A 70 6.32 -4.77 -12.63
C LEU A 70 5.63 -6.05 -13.11
N ALA A 71 6.35 -7.18 -13.11
CA ALA A 71 5.81 -8.48 -13.51
C ALA A 71 4.75 -9.01 -12.53
N LYS A 72 4.80 -8.60 -11.25
CA LYS A 72 3.87 -9.02 -10.20
C LYS A 72 2.65 -8.11 -10.10
N LEU A 73 2.61 -6.99 -10.84
CA LEU A 73 1.56 -5.98 -10.71
C LEU A 73 0.15 -6.57 -10.89
N ALA A 74 -0.02 -7.56 -11.76
CA ALA A 74 -1.31 -8.23 -11.99
C ALA A 74 -1.82 -9.05 -10.80
N ASN A 75 -1.01 -9.26 -9.76
CA ASN A 75 -1.43 -9.98 -8.56
C ASN A 75 -2.19 -9.10 -7.56
N TYR A 76 -2.28 -7.79 -7.80
CA TYR A 76 -2.92 -6.83 -6.90
C TYR A 76 -4.23 -6.30 -7.47
N ASP A 77 -5.10 -5.77 -6.60
CA ASP A 77 -6.40 -5.24 -7.01
C ASP A 77 -6.35 -3.77 -7.44
N ALA A 78 -5.37 -3.00 -6.94
CA ALA A 78 -5.22 -1.57 -7.25
C ALA A 78 -3.76 -1.13 -7.19
N LEU A 79 -3.44 -0.03 -7.89
CA LEU A 79 -2.12 0.61 -7.88
C LEU A 79 -2.20 2.03 -7.31
N PHE A 80 -1.27 2.36 -6.41
CA PHE A 80 -1.00 3.73 -5.96
C PHE A 80 0.48 4.05 -6.13
N ILE A 81 0.80 5.13 -6.84
CA ILE A 81 2.20 5.52 -7.11
C ILE A 81 2.66 6.56 -6.09
N ARG A 82 3.60 6.19 -5.22
CA ARG A 82 4.24 7.06 -4.24
C ARG A 82 5.73 7.23 -4.51
N GLU A 83 6.01 7.51 -5.77
CA GLU A 83 7.31 7.86 -6.35
C GLU A 83 7.10 9.05 -7.31
N THR A 84 8.13 9.87 -7.58
CA THR A 84 8.03 10.95 -8.57
C THR A 84 7.57 10.43 -9.94
N THR A 85 6.36 10.82 -10.31
CA THR A 85 5.72 10.44 -11.57
C THR A 85 6.40 11.11 -12.76
N SER A 86 6.75 10.34 -13.78
CA SER A 86 7.27 10.88 -15.05
C SER A 86 6.82 10.03 -16.24
N ILE A 87 6.43 10.70 -17.32
CA ILE A 87 6.06 10.06 -18.59
C ILE A 87 7.20 9.27 -19.25
N SER A 88 8.45 9.50 -18.85
CA SER A 88 9.65 8.89 -19.46
C SER A 88 10.22 7.69 -18.69
N ASN A 89 9.76 7.41 -17.47
CA ASN A 89 10.35 6.37 -16.60
C ASN A 89 9.37 5.23 -16.30
N HIS A 90 9.73 4.36 -15.34
CA HIS A 90 8.93 3.19 -14.98
C HIS A 90 7.60 3.52 -14.31
N THR A 91 7.47 4.65 -13.62
CA THR A 91 6.19 5.02 -12.97
C THR A 91 5.04 5.07 -13.98
N TYR A 92 5.27 5.65 -15.16
CA TYR A 92 4.29 5.66 -16.25
C TYR A 92 4.04 4.26 -16.82
N ARG A 93 5.05 3.40 -16.86
CA ARG A 93 4.90 2.00 -17.33
C ARG A 93 4.02 1.20 -16.37
N PHE A 94 4.18 1.37 -15.06
CA PHE A 94 3.30 0.79 -14.04
C PHE A 94 1.86 1.29 -14.21
N ALA A 95 1.68 2.61 -14.30
CA ALA A 95 0.37 3.21 -14.47
C ALA A 95 -0.35 2.68 -15.73
N ARG A 96 0.37 2.60 -16.86
CA ARG A 96 -0.16 2.08 -18.13
C ARG A 96 -0.48 0.61 -18.06
N ARG A 97 0.39 -0.20 -17.44
CA ARG A 97 0.18 -1.63 -17.27
C ARG A 97 -1.06 -1.90 -16.42
N ALA A 98 -1.19 -1.22 -15.28
CA ALA A 98 -2.38 -1.33 -14.42
C ALA A 98 -3.65 -0.90 -15.17
N GLN A 99 -3.64 0.23 -15.87
CA GLN A 99 -4.78 0.68 -16.67
C GLN A 99 -5.19 -0.35 -17.75
N GLN A 100 -4.22 -0.99 -18.41
CA GLN A 100 -4.48 -2.03 -19.42
C GLN A 100 -5.11 -3.29 -18.82
N GLU A 101 -4.75 -3.63 -17.59
CA GLU A 101 -5.32 -4.76 -16.84
C GLU A 101 -6.68 -4.42 -16.20
N GLY A 102 -7.22 -3.21 -16.45
CA GLY A 102 -8.48 -2.77 -15.85
C GLY A 102 -8.38 -2.49 -14.33
N MET A 103 -7.16 -2.42 -13.81
CA MET A 103 -6.88 -2.12 -12.41
C MET A 103 -7.13 -0.63 -12.13
N PRO A 104 -7.84 -0.26 -11.05
CA PRO A 104 -7.89 1.11 -10.55
C PRO A 104 -6.49 1.63 -10.21
N VAL A 105 -6.17 2.82 -10.74
CA VAL A 105 -4.87 3.47 -10.54
C VAL A 105 -5.07 4.85 -9.93
N ILE A 106 -4.47 5.09 -8.77
CA ILE A 106 -4.23 6.45 -8.26
C ILE A 106 -2.90 6.91 -8.85
N ASP A 107 -2.88 8.15 -9.35
CA ASP A 107 -1.82 8.67 -10.23
C ASP A 107 -1.82 7.99 -11.61
N ASP A 108 -3.00 7.93 -12.24
CA ASP A 108 -3.21 7.26 -13.52
C ASP A 108 -2.46 7.92 -14.70
N PRO A 109 -2.25 7.18 -15.81
CA PRO A 109 -1.47 7.67 -16.95
C PRO A 109 -1.97 8.98 -17.55
N LEU A 110 -3.29 9.20 -17.60
CA LEU A 110 -3.86 10.40 -18.19
C LEU A 110 -3.61 11.60 -17.27
N SER A 111 -3.81 11.41 -15.97
CA SER A 111 -3.48 12.42 -14.96
C SER A 111 -1.99 12.78 -15.00
N MET A 112 -1.08 11.80 -15.11
CA MET A 112 0.36 12.06 -15.26
C MET A 112 0.68 12.97 -16.44
N ILE A 113 0.11 12.71 -17.63
CA ILE A 113 0.32 13.52 -18.83
C ILE A 113 -0.18 14.96 -18.60
N ARG A 114 -1.41 15.10 -18.10
CA ARG A 114 -2.04 16.41 -17.87
C ARG A 114 -1.32 17.23 -16.82
N CYS A 115 -0.93 16.62 -15.70
CA CYS A 115 -0.24 17.28 -14.60
C CYS A 115 1.21 17.65 -14.93
N THR A 116 1.82 17.02 -15.94
CA THR A 116 3.17 17.38 -16.43
C THR A 116 3.13 18.67 -17.26
N ASN A 117 2.06 18.92 -18.01
CA ASN A 117 1.86 20.19 -18.70
C ASN A 117 1.20 21.21 -17.77
N LYS A 118 2.03 22.01 -17.09
CA LYS A 118 1.56 22.99 -16.09
C LYS A 118 0.71 24.12 -16.68
N VAL A 119 0.90 24.46 -17.96
CA VAL A 119 0.04 25.43 -18.66
C VAL A 119 -1.35 24.84 -18.86
N TYR A 120 -1.42 23.63 -19.43
CA TYR A 120 -2.67 22.91 -19.63
C TYR A 120 -3.43 22.70 -18.31
N LEU A 121 -2.72 22.28 -17.25
CA LEU A 121 -3.33 22.11 -15.93
C LEU A 121 -3.91 23.42 -15.40
N ASN A 122 -3.18 24.53 -15.53
CA ASN A 122 -3.64 25.84 -15.08
C ASN A 122 -4.87 26.33 -15.87
N GLU A 123 -4.87 26.16 -17.19
CA GLU A 123 -6.03 26.47 -18.04
C GLU A 123 -7.25 25.66 -17.59
N LEU A 124 -7.08 24.37 -17.32
CA LEU A 124 -8.17 23.50 -16.88
C LEU A 124 -8.71 23.86 -15.48
N MET A 125 -7.85 24.35 -14.59
CA MET A 125 -8.24 24.79 -13.24
C MET A 125 -8.89 26.18 -13.23
N THR A 126 -8.53 27.05 -14.17
CA THR A 126 -9.11 28.42 -14.26
C THR A 126 -10.40 28.47 -15.07
N TYR A 127 -10.67 27.45 -15.89
CA TYR A 127 -11.90 27.34 -16.68
C TYR A 127 -13.11 26.85 -15.86
N ASN A 128 -12.89 26.22 -14.70
CA ASN A 128 -13.94 25.77 -13.78
C ASN A 128 -14.19 26.79 -12.66
#